data_AF-X1DSY4-F1
#
_entry.id   AF-X1DSY4-F1
#
_cell.length_a   1.000
_cell.length_b   1.000
_cell.length_c   1.000
_cell.angle_alpha   90.00
_cell.angle_beta   90.00
_cell.angle_gamma   90.00
#
_symmetry.space_group_name_H-M   'P 1'
#
loop_
_entity.id
_entity.type
_entity.pdbx_description
1 polymer ?
#
loop_
_entity_poly.entity_id
_entity_poly.type
_entity_poly.pdbx_seq_one_letter_code
_entity_poly.pdbx_strand_id
1 'polypeptide(L)'
;MQNPELIEDVTELMELDKKNHSIVAVGVETGSPRLLAKHMPGKVKPFKIEEWPEIVLSAAKVLHENYWIVFYSVILGLPKETSDDLMKTIELIDELKKYNCIIMPITFTHR
;
A
#
# COMPACT_ATOMS: atom_id res chain seq x y z
N MET A 1 -5.76 -6.63 -6.95
CA MET A 1 -6.41 -7.12 -5.71
C MET A 1 -7.12 -8.43 -6.02
N GLN A 2 -7.06 -9.44 -5.14
CA GLN A 2 -7.58 -10.80 -5.44
C GLN A 2 -9.11 -10.93 -5.36
N ASN A 3 -9.75 -10.18 -4.46
CA ASN A 3 -11.20 -10.21 -4.28
C ASN A 3 -11.72 -8.79 -3.96
N PRO A 4 -12.00 -7.96 -4.99
CA PRO A 4 -12.50 -6.60 -4.79
C PRO A 4 -13.94 -6.58 -4.24
N GLU A 5 -14.77 -7.56 -4.59
CA GLU A 5 -16.19 -7.66 -4.16
C GLU A 5 -16.31 -7.70 -2.63
N LEU A 6 -15.34 -8.33 -1.95
CA LEU A 6 -15.32 -8.34 -0.48
C LEU A 6 -15.27 -6.92 0.13
N ILE A 7 -14.61 -5.96 -0.52
CA ILE A 7 -14.60 -4.58 -0.02
C ILE A 7 -15.97 -3.93 -0.20
N GLU A 8 -16.68 -4.21 -1.29
CA GLU A 8 -18.03 -3.72 -1.51
C GLU A 8 -19.00 -4.28 -0.45
N ASP A 9 -18.95 -5.59 -0.19
CA ASP A 9 -19.76 -6.24 0.84
C ASP A 9 -19.52 -5.64 2.25
N VAL A 10 -18.24 -5.43 2.61
CA VAL A 10 -17.89 -4.83 3.91
C VAL A 10 -18.28 -3.36 3.96
N THR A 11 -18.20 -2.64 2.85
CA THR A 11 -18.60 -1.23 2.72
C THR A 11 -20.11 -1.08 2.93
N GLU A 12 -20.92 -1.96 2.35
CA GLU A 12 -22.37 -2.02 2.58
C GLU A 12 -22.67 -2.36 4.04
N LEU A 13 -22.03 -3.40 4.60
CA LEU A 13 -22.22 -3.82 5.99
C LEU A 13 -21.88 -2.70 7.00
N MET A 14 -20.86 -1.89 6.70
CA MET A 14 -20.43 -0.76 7.54
C MET A 14 -21.16 0.55 7.21
N GLU A 15 -22.09 0.53 6.26
CA GLU A 15 -22.87 1.69 5.81
C GLU A 15 -21.97 2.87 5.40
N LEU A 16 -20.87 2.59 4.70
CA LEU A 16 -19.92 3.62 4.29
C LEU A 16 -20.43 4.37 3.05
N ASP A 17 -20.21 5.68 3.06
CA ASP A 17 -20.56 6.57 1.96
C ASP A 17 -19.69 7.84 1.95
N LYS A 18 -20.04 8.82 1.12
CA LYS A 18 -19.32 10.10 1.00
C LYS A 18 -19.27 10.92 2.30
N LYS A 19 -20.10 10.63 3.29
CA LYS A 19 -20.16 11.29 4.60
C LYS A 19 -19.67 10.38 5.73
N ASN A 20 -19.73 9.07 5.54
CA ASN A 20 -19.32 8.06 6.52
C ASN A 20 -18.18 7.22 5.96
N HIS A 21 -16.94 7.54 6.35
CA HIS A 21 -15.75 6.82 5.91
C HIS A 21 -15.25 5.89 7.01
N SER A 22 -14.59 4.81 6.62
CA SER A 22 -13.79 3.98 7.54
C SER A 22 -12.30 4.06 7.20
N ILE A 23 -11.47 3.59 8.12
CA ILE A 23 -10.01 3.59 7.98
C ILE A 23 -9.50 2.15 7.95
N VAL A 24 -8.59 1.87 7.02
CA VAL A 24 -7.82 0.62 7.01
C VAL A 24 -6.32 0.92 6.97
N ALA A 25 -5.55 0.16 7.74
CA ALA A 25 -4.09 0.24 7.71
C ALA A 25 -3.53 -0.82 6.76
N VAL A 26 -2.69 -0.38 5.82
CA VAL A 26 -2.06 -1.27 4.84
C VAL A 26 -0.56 -1.09 4.92
N GLY A 27 0.14 -2.17 5.18
CA GLY A 27 1.56 -2.21 4.96
C GLY A 27 1.87 -2.16 3.47
N VAL A 28 2.63 -1.16 3.01
CA VAL A 28 3.32 -1.17 1.71
C VAL A 28 4.80 -1.52 1.85
N GLU A 29 5.45 -1.00 2.88
CA GLU A 29 6.84 -1.22 3.31
C GLU A 29 7.89 -0.63 2.38
N THR A 30 7.76 -0.83 1.07
CA THR A 30 8.65 -0.23 0.06
C THR A 30 7.97 -0.25 -1.31
N GLY A 31 8.28 0.75 -2.15
CA GLY A 31 7.93 0.70 -3.57
C GLY A 31 8.95 -0.06 -4.42
N SER A 32 10.05 -0.57 -3.84
CA SER A 32 11.06 -1.33 -4.58
C SER A 32 10.77 -2.84 -4.58
N PRO A 33 10.51 -3.46 -5.76
CA PRO A 33 10.45 -4.92 -5.88
C PRO A 33 11.70 -5.63 -5.38
N ARG A 34 12.88 -5.00 -5.53
CA ARG A 34 14.17 -5.58 -5.09
C ARG A 34 14.24 -5.69 -3.58
N LEU A 35 13.83 -4.65 -2.86
CA LEU A 35 13.80 -4.66 -1.39
C LEU A 35 12.69 -5.58 -0.88
N LEU A 36 11.54 -5.59 -1.54
CA LEU A 36 10.46 -6.51 -1.20
C LEU A 36 10.88 -7.98 -1.38
N ALA A 37 11.52 -8.33 -2.50
CA ALA A 37 12.06 -9.67 -2.76
C ALA A 37 13.00 -10.14 -1.64
N LYS A 38 13.81 -9.19 -1.15
CA LYS A 38 14.84 -9.47 -0.17
C LYS A 38 14.30 -9.66 1.24
N HIS A 39 13.34 -8.83 1.64
CA HIS A 39 12.90 -8.76 3.04
C HIS A 39 11.54 -9.40 3.27
N MET A 40 10.64 -9.35 2.28
CA MET A 40 9.22 -9.74 2.41
C MET A 40 8.68 -10.45 1.14
N PRO A 41 9.37 -11.46 0.56
CA PRO A 41 8.99 -12.05 -0.73
C PRO A 41 7.62 -12.74 -0.73
N GLY A 42 7.12 -13.13 0.44
CA GLY A 42 5.80 -13.75 0.58
C GLY A 42 4.63 -12.78 0.35
N LYS A 43 4.86 -11.48 0.52
CA LYS A 43 3.80 -10.46 0.54
C LYS A 43 3.12 -10.26 -0.80
N VAL A 44 3.86 -10.45 -1.89
CA VAL A 44 3.33 -10.28 -3.25
C VAL A 44 2.53 -11.49 -3.73
N LYS A 45 2.63 -12.64 -3.05
CA LYS A 45 2.03 -13.89 -3.55
C LYS A 45 0.50 -13.77 -3.65
N PRO A 46 -0.13 -14.40 -4.66
CA PRO A 46 0.44 -15.29 -5.67
C PRO A 46 1.06 -14.58 -6.90
N PHE A 47 1.15 -13.26 -6.89
CA PHE A 47 1.68 -12.47 -8.00
C PHE A 47 3.23 -12.44 -8.02
N LYS A 48 3.80 -11.89 -9.08
CA LYS A 48 5.24 -11.71 -9.25
C LYS A 48 5.73 -10.47 -8.52
N ILE A 49 6.98 -10.49 -8.08
CA ILE A 49 7.54 -9.43 -7.24
C ILE A 49 7.57 -8.07 -7.96
N GLU A 50 7.74 -8.07 -9.28
CA GLU A 50 7.75 -6.87 -10.13
C GLU A 50 6.37 -6.20 -10.21
N GLU A 51 5.29 -6.96 -10.00
CA GLU A 51 3.91 -6.46 -10.03
C GLU A 51 3.54 -5.73 -8.73
N TRP A 52 4.43 -5.70 -7.73
CA TRP A 52 4.12 -5.15 -6.41
C TRP A 52 3.55 -3.72 -6.44
N PRO A 53 4.17 -2.73 -7.11
CA PRO A 53 3.64 -1.36 -7.12
C PRO A 53 2.23 -1.30 -7.73
N GLU A 54 1.99 -2.02 -8.82
CA GLU A 54 0.69 -2.06 -9.51
C GLU A 54 -0.39 -2.70 -8.63
N ILE A 55 -0.06 -3.75 -7.88
CA ILE A 55 -0.98 -4.41 -6.95
C ILE A 55 -1.41 -3.45 -5.84
N VAL A 56 -0.46 -2.70 -5.27
CA VAL A 56 -0.74 -1.70 -4.24
C VAL A 56 -1.66 -0.61 -4.78
N LEU A 57 -1.35 -0.06 -5.97
CA LEU A 57 -2.19 0.99 -6.60
C LEU A 57 -3.59 0.48 -6.96
N SER A 58 -3.68 -0.76 -7.46
CA SER A 58 -4.96 -1.38 -7.78
C SER A 58 -5.82 -1.56 -6.52
N ALA A 59 -5.22 -1.97 -5.40
CA ALA A 59 -5.92 -2.06 -4.12
C ALA A 59 -6.33 -0.67 -3.61
N ALA A 60 -5.46 0.33 -3.75
CA ALA A 60 -5.75 1.71 -3.37
C ALA A 60 -6.96 2.28 -4.09
N LYS A 61 -7.06 2.03 -5.40
CA LYS A 61 -8.20 2.44 -6.21
C LYS A 61 -9.51 1.82 -5.72
N VAL A 62 -9.55 0.51 -5.51
CA VAL A 62 -10.75 -0.20 -5.01
C VAL A 62 -11.20 0.35 -3.66
N LEU A 63 -10.26 0.55 -2.73
CA LEU A 63 -10.56 1.11 -1.41
C LEU A 63 -11.09 2.55 -1.51
N HIS A 64 -10.47 3.38 -2.34
CA HIS A 64 -10.89 4.76 -2.55
C HIS A 64 -12.29 4.88 -3.14
N GLU A 65 -12.60 4.07 -4.15
CA GLU A 65 -13.93 4.04 -4.79
C GLU A 65 -15.03 3.57 -3.80
N ASN A 66 -14.65 2.86 -2.75
CA ASN A 66 -15.52 2.35 -1.68
C ASN A 66 -15.44 3.17 -0.38
N TYR A 67 -15.07 4.45 -0.45
CA TYR A 67 -15.09 5.38 0.69
C TYR A 67 -14.18 5.01 1.88
N TRP A 68 -13.13 4.21 1.64
CA TRP A 68 -12.10 3.95 2.64
C TRP A 68 -11.01 5.02 2.60
N ILE A 69 -10.58 5.45 3.78
CA ILE A 69 -9.35 6.20 3.97
C ILE A 69 -8.25 5.21 4.30
N VAL A 70 -7.21 5.16 3.47
CA VAL A 70 -6.15 4.16 3.65
C VAL A 70 -4.93 4.76 4.33
N PHE A 71 -4.45 4.09 5.36
CA PHE A 71 -3.24 4.46 6.07
C PHE A 71 -2.09 3.56 5.61
N TYR A 72 -1.25 4.06 4.70
CA TYR A 72 -0.16 3.31 4.11
C TYR A 72 1.12 3.46 4.92
N SER A 73 1.60 2.37 5.51
CA SER A 73 2.91 2.38 6.16
C SER A 73 4.03 2.04 5.17
N VAL A 74 5.06 2.88 5.13
CA VAL A 74 6.26 2.71 4.31
C VAL A 74 7.48 2.73 5.21
N ILE A 75 8.41 1.79 5.06
CA ILE A 75 9.62 1.72 5.88
C ILE A 75 10.75 2.45 5.18
N LEU A 76 11.37 3.40 5.88
CA LEU A 76 12.56 4.12 5.43
C LEU A 76 13.80 3.53 6.10
N GLY A 77 14.89 3.33 5.34
CA GLY A 77 16.15 2.83 5.85
C GLY A 77 16.23 1.31 5.97
N LEU A 78 15.50 0.56 5.13
CA LEU A 78 15.60 -0.90 5.12
C LEU A 78 17.06 -1.36 4.86
N PRO A 79 17.51 -2.50 5.43
CA PRO A 79 18.89 -2.93 5.24
C PRO A 79 19.26 -3.12 3.76
N LYS A 80 20.33 -2.43 3.33
CA LYS A 80 20.80 -2.31 1.94
C LYS A 80 19.85 -1.56 0.98
N GLU A 81 19.00 -0.66 1.48
CA GLU A 81 18.28 0.31 0.66
C GLU A 81 19.27 1.23 -0.07
N THR A 82 19.02 1.49 -1.35
CA THR A 82 19.78 2.44 -2.17
C THR A 82 18.89 3.61 -2.56
N SER A 83 19.50 4.69 -3.08
CA SER A 83 18.76 5.84 -3.61
C SER A 83 17.75 5.44 -4.68
N ASP A 84 18.06 4.45 -5.52
CA ASP A 84 17.14 3.97 -6.57
C ASP A 84 15.90 3.29 -5.99
N ASP A 85 16.04 2.55 -4.88
CA ASP A 85 14.88 1.95 -4.20
C ASP A 85 14.02 3.01 -3.50
N LEU A 86 14.69 4.02 -2.92
CA LEU A 86 14.00 5.16 -2.33
C LEU A 86 13.21 5.92 -3.39
N MET A 87 13.78 6.15 -4.58
CA MET A 87 13.08 6.80 -5.70
C MET A 87 11.83 6.03 -6.11
N LYS A 88 11.90 4.69 -6.28
CA LYS A 88 10.72 3.86 -6.56
C LYS A 88 9.65 3.96 -5.48
N THR A 89 10.08 4.10 -4.23
CA THR A 89 9.17 4.27 -3.10
C THR A 89 8.49 5.64 -3.14
N ILE A 90 9.22 6.70 -3.48
CA ILE A 90 8.67 8.06 -3.67
C ILE A 90 7.68 8.08 -4.84
N GLU A 91 8.02 7.47 -5.97
CA GLU A 91 7.14 7.36 -7.15
C GLU A 91 5.81 6.66 -6.78
N LEU A 92 5.88 5.54 -6.07
CA LEU A 92 4.67 4.85 -5.59
C LEU A 92 3.84 5.73 -4.64
N ILE A 93 4.50 6.44 -3.72
CA ILE A 93 3.82 7.36 -2.79
C ILE A 93 3.11 8.49 -3.56
N ASP A 94 3.74 9.08 -4.58
CA ASP A 94 3.14 10.16 -5.36
C ASP A 94 1.91 9.69 -6.13
N GLU A 95 1.90 8.45 -6.61
CA GLU A 95 0.70 7.83 -7.18
C GLU A 95 -0.39 7.59 -6.12
N LEU A 96 -0.02 7.11 -4.92
CA LEU A 96 -0.98 6.88 -3.83
C LEU A 96 -1.67 8.15 -3.34
N LYS A 97 -0.97 9.29 -3.33
CA LYS A 97 -1.51 10.60 -2.92
C LYS A 97 -2.68 11.08 -3.78
N LYS A 98 -2.93 10.47 -4.94
CA LYS A 98 -4.11 10.75 -5.77
C LYS A 98 -5.40 10.20 -5.15
N TYR A 99 -5.30 9.31 -4.17
CA TYR A 99 -6.42 8.69 -3.44
C TYR A 99 -6.56 9.23 -2.02
N ASN A 100 -7.69 8.94 -1.38
CA ASN A 100 -7.95 9.26 0.03
C ASN A 100 -7.04 8.43 0.95
N CYS A 101 -5.85 8.95 1.27
CA CYS A 101 -4.90 8.23 2.09
C CYS A 101 -4.06 9.12 3.00
N ILE A 102 -3.43 8.47 3.97
CA ILE A 102 -2.40 9.01 4.84
C ILE A 102 -1.15 8.14 4.62
N ILE A 103 -0.03 8.79 4.34
CA ILE A 103 1.27 8.11 4.21
C ILE A 103 1.98 8.19 5.56
N MET A 104 2.23 7.03 6.18
CA MET A 104 2.98 6.93 7.43
C MET A 104 4.38 6.36 7.18
N PRO A 105 5.42 7.21 7.16
CA PRO A 105 6.78 6.73 7.18
C PRO A 105 7.11 6.11 8.55
N ILE A 106 7.66 4.90 8.54
CA ILE A 106 8.23 4.21 9.68
C ILE A 106 9.74 4.17 9.47
N THR A 107 10.52 4.65 10.44
CA THR A 107 11.97 4.56 10.35
C THR A 107 12.45 3.19 10.82
N PHE A 108 13.26 2.53 10.00
CA PHE A 108 13.97 1.33 10.42
C PHE A 108 15.14 1.76 11.31
N THR A 109 15.02 1.50 12.61
CA THR A 109 16.08 1.82 13.57
C THR A 109 16.89 0.56 13.87
N HIS A 110 18.19 0.61 13.60
CA HIS A 110 19.13 -0.39 14.10
C HIS A 110 19.49 0.00 15.54
N ARG A 111 19.22 -0.89 16.50
CA ARG A 111 20.13 -1.05 17.63
C ARG A 111 21.27 -1.96 17.21
#